data_AF-A0A7J5WNJ9-F1
#
_entry.id   AF-A0A7J5WNJ9-F1
#
_cell.length_a   1.000
_cell.length_b   1.000
_cell.length_c   1.000
_cell.angle_alpha   90.00
_cell.angle_beta   90.00
_cell.angle_gamma   90.00
#
_symmetry.space_group_name_H-M   'P 1'
#
loop_
_entity.id
_entity.type
_entity.pdbx_description
1 polymer ?
#
loop_
_entity_poly.entity_id
_entity_poly.type
_entity_poly.pdbx_seq_one_letter_code
_entity_poly.pdbx_strand_id
1 'polypeptide(L)' 'EEDLEISHRLHPNGVYDLYLGYYDDEDEFFELVHLLSEPEIAQLPEGLKKLMKKVVEDEKGMRISGNFLSK' A
#
# COMPACT_ATOMS: atom_id res chain seq x y z
N GLU A 1 -5.50 -11.86 18.55
CA GLU A 1 -5.49 -11.12 17.28
C GLU A 1 -4.08 -11.31 16.74
N GLU A 2 -3.93 -11.81 15.52
CA GLU A 2 -2.61 -11.85 14.87
C GLU A 2 -2.30 -10.42 14.43
N ASP A 3 -1.21 -9.84 14.94
CA ASP A 3 -0.75 -8.50 14.56
C ASP A 3 -0.23 -8.55 13.13
N LEU A 4 -1.14 -8.34 12.19
CA LEU A 4 -0.92 -8.48 10.76
C LEU A 4 -1.06 -7.11 10.09
N GLU A 5 0.03 -6.62 9.51
CA GLU A 5 0.06 -5.37 8.75
C GLU A 5 -0.03 -5.68 7.25
N ILE A 6 -1.08 -5.19 6.60
CA ILE A 6 -1.20 -5.22 5.14
C ILE A 6 -1.16 -3.79 4.63
N SER A 7 -0.25 -3.51 3.70
CA SER A 7 -0.05 -2.18 3.14
C SER A 7 0.13 -2.25 1.62
N HIS A 8 -0.52 -1.35 0.89
CA HIS A 8 -0.19 -1.08 -0.51
C HIS A 8 0.61 0.22 -0.58
N ARG A 9 1.83 0.19 -1.12
CA ARG A 9 2.79 1.29 -1.02
C ARG A 9 3.18 1.81 -2.39
N LEU A 10 3.35 3.13 -2.49
CA LEU A 10 3.95 3.81 -3.63
C LEU A 10 5.19 4.54 -3.12
N HIS A 11 6.34 4.26 -3.73
CA HIS A 11 7.62 4.86 -3.38
C HIS A 11 7.91 6.12 -4.20
N PRO A 12 8.80 7.02 -3.73
CA PRO A 12 9.21 8.21 -4.48
C PRO A 12 9.83 7.93 -5.86
N ASN A 13 10.38 6.73 -6.08
CA ASN A 13 10.91 6.29 -7.37
C ASN A 13 9.83 5.74 -8.32
N GLY A 14 8.55 5.81 -7.95
CA GLY A 14 7.42 5.34 -8.75
C GLY A 14 7.13 3.84 -8.65
N VAL A 15 7.84 3.12 -7.79
CA VAL A 15 7.62 1.67 -7.59
C VAL A 15 6.42 1.45 -6.68
N TYR A 16 5.57 0.48 -7.06
CA TYR A 16 4.48 -0.01 -6.24
C TYR A 16 4.84 -1.36 -5.62
N ASP A 17 4.45 -1.57 -4.36
CA ASP A 17 4.49 -2.90 -3.73
C ASP A 17 3.22 -3.20 -2.92
N LEU A 18 3.00 -4.50 -2.73
CA LEU A 18 2.13 -5.04 -1.70
C LEU A 18 3.01 -5.60 -0.58
N TYR A 19 2.83 -5.07 0.61
CA TYR A 19 3.54 -5.45 1.82
C TYR A 19 2.62 -6.21 2.76
N LEU A 20 3.15 -7.29 3.33
CA LEU A 20 2.55 -8.05 4.41
C LEU A 20 3.60 -8.27 5.51
N GLY A 21 3.37 -7.69 6.68
CA GLY A 21 4.14 -7.95 7.89
C GLY A 21 3.31 -8.76 8.87
N TYR A 22 3.89 -9.80 9.46
CA TYR A 22 3.21 -10.64 10.46
C TYR A 22 4.20 -11.24 11.44
N TYR A 23 3.71 -11.66 12.59
CA TYR A 23 4.44 -12.51 13.53
C TYR A 23 3.96 -13.95 13.37
N ASP A 24 4.86 -14.92 13.43
CA ASP A 24 4.49 -16.33 13.45
C ASP A 24 4.18 -16.83 14.87
N ASP A 25 3.97 -18.14 15.01
CA ASP A 25 3.65 -18.78 16.29
C ASP A 25 4.80 -18.72 17.32
N GLU A 26 6.02 -18.38 16.88
CA GLU A 26 7.23 -18.23 17.72
C GLU A 26 7.53 -16.75 18.07
N ASP A 27 6.60 -15.83 17.79
CA ASP A 27 6.77 -14.38 17.90
C ASP A 27 7.92 -13.84 17.00
N GLU A 28 8.32 -14.57 15.96
CA GLU A 28 9.29 -14.10 14.97
C GLU A 28 8.60 -13.21 13.93
N PHE A 29 9.21 -12.06 13.63
CA PHE A 29 8.67 -11.12 12.65
C PHE A 29 9.09 -11.49 11.22
N PHE A 30 8.10 -11.59 10.33
CA PHE A 30 8.29 -11.83 8.90
C PHE A 30 7.71 -10.71 8.06
N GLU A 31 8.41 -10.43 6.95
CA GLU A 31 7.93 -9.52 5.92
C GLU A 31 7.89 -10.20 4.54
N LEU A 32 6.82 -9.94 3.81
CA LEU A 32 6.63 -10.33 2.42
C LEU A 32 6.40 -9.07 1.60
N VAL A 33 7.29 -8.83 0.64
CA VAL A 33 7.22 -7.68 -0.27
C VAL A 33 7.06 -8.19 -1.69
N HIS A 34 5.93 -7.85 -2.31
CA HIS A 34 5.65 -8.14 -3.72
C HIS A 34 5.66 -6.87 -4.55
N LEU A 35 6.65 -6.71 -5.42
CA LEU A 35 6.70 -5.61 -6.37
C LEU A 35 5.62 -5.80 -7.43
N LEU A 36 4.79 -4.78 -7.65
CA LEU A 36 3.76 -4.86 -8.66
C LEU A 36 4.33 -4.66 -10.06
N SER A 37 3.94 -5.55 -10.97
CA SER A 37 4.15 -5.41 -12.40
C SER A 37 3.18 -4.38 -13.02
N GLU A 38 3.49 -3.90 -14.23
CA GLU A 38 2.63 -2.97 -14.97
C GLU A 38 1.18 -3.48 -15.14
N PRO A 39 0.92 -4.77 -15.47
CA PRO A 39 -0.44 -5.29 -15.53
C PRO A 39 -1.18 -5.29 -14.18
N GLU A 40 -0.47 -5.46 -13.06
CA GLU A 40 -1.07 -5.39 -11.72
C GLU A 40 -1.36 -3.95 -11.33
N ILE A 41 -0.44 -3.02 -11.60
CA ILE A 41 -0.66 -1.59 -11.41
C ILE A 41 -1.86 -1.12 -12.24
N ALA A 42 -2.02 -1.61 -13.47
CA ALA A 42 -3.14 -1.25 -14.33
C ALA A 42 -4.51 -1.56 -13.69
N GLN A 43 -4.60 -2.61 -12.87
CA GLN A 43 -5.84 -3.02 -12.19
C GLN A 43 -6.21 -2.15 -10.97
N LEU A 44 -5.28 -1.35 -10.45
CA LEU A 44 -5.56 -0.47 -9.31
C LEU A 44 -6.60 0.60 -9.69
N PRO A 45 -7.53 0.96 -8.78
CA PRO A 45 -8.47 2.04 -9.01
C PRO A 45 -7.76 3.36 -9.32
N GLU A 46 -8.20 4.07 -10.35
CA GLU A 46 -7.57 5.32 -10.78
C GLU A 46 -7.56 6.40 -9.68
N GLY A 47 -8.59 6.42 -8.84
CA GLY A 47 -8.66 7.30 -7.66
C GLY A 47 -7.58 6.99 -6.63
N LEU A 48 -7.25 5.71 -6.44
CA LEU A 48 -6.20 5.26 -5.51
C LEU A 48 -4.82 5.66 -6.04
N LYS A 49 -4.53 5.42 -7.32
CA LYS A 49 -3.26 5.83 -7.96
C LYS A 49 -3.00 7.32 -7.79
N LYS A 50 -4.01 8.16 -8.08
CA LYS A 50 -3.92 9.62 -7.96
C LYS A 50 -3.66 10.07 -6.52
N LEU A 51 -4.33 9.44 -5.57
CA LEU A 51 -4.18 9.74 -4.16
C LEU A 51 -2.78 9.39 -3.64
N MET A 52 -2.31 8.18 -3.91
CA MET A 52 -0.97 7.74 -3.51
C MET A 52 0.10 8.64 -4.11
N LYS A 53 -0.02 8.95 -5.41
CA LYS A 53 0.89 9.87 -6.10
C LYS A 53 0.91 11.25 -5.44
N LYS A 54 -0.26 11.81 -5.13
CA LYS A 54 -0.36 13.12 -4.46
C LYS A 54 0.32 13.11 -3.09
N VAL A 55 0.14 12.06 -2.28
CA VAL A 55 0.77 11.95 -0.95
C VAL A 55 2.29 11.92 -1.07
N VAL A 56 2.81 11.14 -2.03
CA VAL A 56 4.25 11.04 -2.28
C VAL A 56 4.83 12.37 -2.78
N GLU A 57 4.14 13.06 -3.69
CA GLU A 57 4.59 14.33 -4.27
C GLU A 57 4.49 15.51 -3.28
N ASP A 58 3.46 15.54 -2.43
CA ASP A 58 3.24 16.63 -1.47
C ASP A 58 4.08 16.45 -0.18
N GLU A 59 4.72 15.28 0.01
CA GLU A 59 5.43 14.83 1.23
C GLU A 59 4.62 15.02 2.53
N LYS A 60 3.29 15.13 2.41
CA LYS A 60 2.37 15.37 3.51
C LYS A 60 1.45 14.17 3.64
N GLY A 61 1.42 13.59 4.84
CA GLY A 61 0.41 12.60 5.20
C GLY A 61 -1.00 13.15 4.96
N MET A 62 -1.90 12.31 4.45
CA MET A 62 -3.27 12.70 4.12
C MET A 62 -4.27 11.85 4.89
N ARG A 63 -5.28 12.49 5.47
CA ARG A 63 -6.45 11.80 6.04
C ARG A 63 -7.54 11.73 5.00
N ILE A 64 -8.01 10.52 4.74
CA ILE A 64 -9.02 10.23 3.73
C ILE A 64 -10.29 9.77 4.45
N SER A 65 -11.46 10.21 3.98
CA SER A 65 -12.73 9.74 4.55
C SER A 65 -12.98 8.28 4.15
N GLY A 66 -13.63 7.50 5.02
CA GLY A 66 -13.85 6.06 4.80
C GLY A 66 -14.60 5.71 3.49
N ASN A 67 -15.31 6.68 2.89
CA ASN A 67 -16.09 6.51 1.67
C ASN A 67 -15.37 7.06 0.42
N PHE A 68 -14.09 7.40 0.51
CA PHE A 68 -13.39 8.03 -0.61
C PHE A 68 -13.24 7.11 -1.84
N LEU A 69 -13.08 5.81 -1.60
CA LEU A 69 -12.90 4.81 -2.65
C LEU A 69 -14.22 4.12 -3.06
N SER A 70 -15.33 4.45 -2.40
CA SER A 70 -16.64 3.91 -2.75
C SER A 70 -17.28 4.75 -3.85
N LYS A 71 -16.92 4.47 -5.10
CA LYS A 71 -17.72 4.78 -6.30
C LYS A 71 -17.33 3.89 -7.47
#